data_AF-A0A1F5QTE2-F1
#
_entry.id   AF-A0A1F5QTE2-F1
#
_cell.length_a   1.000
_cell.length_b   1.000
_cell.length_c   1.000
_cell.angle_alpha   90.00
_cell.angle_beta   90.00
_cell.angle_gamma   90.00
#
_symmetry.space_group_name_H-M   'P 1'
#
loop_
_entity.id
_entity.type
_entity.pdbx_description
1 polymer ?
#
loop_
_entity_poly.entity_id
_entity_poly.type
_entity_poly.pdbx_seq_one_letter_code
_entity_poly.pdbx_strand_id
1 'polypeptide(L)'
;MMPSPRARRARAGRRRPAAIAIATRQRRAEGPRLAAAARLALPPALLALLVLFALLPGCDRKPQLVPRGSDSTGAATADSVEIYLHAGQERWDFGDVESAVAFDARALFHELRRRKPSGWEGRARSLLDSIGVGSEIASQPCVMAVNFFSRSDPEGGSWPYVYWCDVGGPQVQGLDGSGLRLLKLAAHGFREGGPPAAAPPPEAAILYGRRAGAGVTPVLLVWGQAGPEGPLRLVQTLGPDSLGGIGSGQFESPADTGAVLVTRTYRPARGFDECGTCPHVYVTRRFHWGPQGFELVDERETPSPYASFVHFIEAMSASDLLQAMRLSADPSVVERAMQRGWGRRGLPWRVAPATNAGARQMTFFRGSEEAYRVHFEPRGDGWVISWFDTTSRVVVD
;
A
#
# COMPACT_ATOMS: atom_id res chain seq x y z
N MET A 1 30.78 -3.31 -66.74
CA MET A 1 30.49 -4.01 -68.01
C MET A 1 30.21 -5.47 -67.66
N MET A 2 29.12 -6.01 -68.21
CA MET A 2 28.50 -7.33 -68.00
C MET A 2 27.70 -7.62 -66.72
N PRO A 3 26.55 -8.35 -66.85
CA PRO A 3 25.35 -8.17 -66.03
C PRO A 3 24.82 -9.45 -65.34
N SER A 4 23.84 -9.25 -64.45
CA SER A 4 22.68 -10.11 -64.05
C SER A 4 22.78 -11.66 -64.07
N PRO A 5 22.16 -12.33 -63.09
CA PRO A 5 20.74 -12.66 -63.32
C PRO A 5 19.82 -12.57 -62.09
N ARG A 6 18.58 -12.24 -62.43
CA ARG A 6 17.33 -12.31 -61.66
C ARG A 6 17.09 -13.67 -61.00
N ALA A 7 16.50 -13.67 -59.80
CA ALA A 7 15.66 -14.77 -59.33
C ALA A 7 14.49 -14.30 -58.45
N ARG A 8 13.29 -14.45 -59.04
CA ARG A 8 12.00 -14.93 -58.52
C ARG A 8 11.43 -14.43 -57.18
N ARG A 9 10.28 -13.77 -57.36
CA ARG A 9 9.10 -13.65 -56.49
C ARG A 9 8.78 -14.95 -55.71
N ALA A 10 8.46 -14.79 -54.43
CA ALA A 10 7.53 -15.67 -53.71
C ALA A 10 6.50 -14.81 -52.97
N ARG A 11 5.23 -14.90 -53.41
CA ARG A 11 4.04 -14.38 -52.71
C ARG A 11 3.77 -15.30 -51.52
N ALA A 12 3.87 -14.79 -50.30
CA ALA A 12 3.31 -15.42 -49.11
C ALA A 12 1.97 -14.77 -48.76
N GLY A 13 0.90 -15.57 -48.82
CA GLY A 13 -0.47 -15.13 -48.59
C GLY A 13 -0.73 -14.78 -47.13
N ARG A 14 -1.26 -13.57 -46.91
CA ARG A 14 -1.95 -13.19 -45.66
C ARG A 14 -3.28 -13.95 -45.58
N ARG A 15 -3.31 -15.04 -44.82
CA ARG A 15 -4.55 -15.59 -44.25
C ARG A 15 -4.87 -14.84 -42.97
N ARG A 16 -5.99 -14.10 -42.98
CA ARG A 16 -6.63 -13.53 -41.78
C ARG A 16 -7.22 -14.69 -40.95
N PRO A 17 -6.98 -14.78 -39.64
CA PRO A 17 -7.73 -15.71 -38.79
C PRO A 17 -9.15 -15.19 -38.55
N ALA A 18 -10.06 -16.16 -38.49
CA ALA A 18 -11.49 -15.99 -38.29
C ALA A 18 -11.83 -15.35 -36.94
N ALA A 19 -12.84 -14.48 -36.95
CA ALA A 19 -13.50 -13.99 -35.76
C ALA A 19 -14.20 -15.15 -35.05
N ILE A 20 -13.73 -15.48 -33.84
CA ILE A 20 -14.41 -16.41 -32.93
C ILE A 20 -15.52 -15.61 -32.25
N ALA A 21 -16.76 -15.84 -32.67
CA ALA A 21 -17.95 -15.40 -31.97
C ALA A 21 -18.08 -16.21 -30.67
N ILE A 22 -17.75 -15.58 -29.54
CA ILE A 22 -18.02 -16.14 -28.21
C ILE A 22 -19.50 -15.85 -27.90
N ALA A 23 -20.34 -16.85 -28.13
CA ALA A 23 -21.71 -16.87 -27.65
C ALA A 23 -21.71 -17.04 -26.12
N THR A 24 -21.86 -15.94 -25.39
CA THR A 24 -22.16 -15.95 -23.95
C THR A 24 -23.56 -16.49 -23.72
N ARG A 25 -23.64 -17.80 -23.49
CA ARG A 25 -24.85 -18.51 -23.03
C ARG A 25 -25.06 -18.22 -21.55
N GLN A 26 -25.80 -17.15 -21.23
CA GLN A 26 -26.35 -16.90 -19.90
C GLN A 26 -27.29 -18.06 -19.51
N ARG A 27 -26.81 -18.98 -18.67
CA ARG A 27 -27.68 -19.89 -17.93
C ARG A 27 -28.23 -19.13 -16.72
N ARG A 28 -29.50 -18.75 -16.82
CA ARG A 28 -30.37 -18.51 -15.66
C ARG A 28 -30.40 -19.79 -14.82
N ALA A 29 -29.91 -19.71 -13.58
CA ALA A 29 -30.27 -20.63 -12.52
C ALA A 29 -31.38 -19.95 -11.71
N GLU A 30 -32.59 -20.45 -11.86
CA GLU A 30 -33.74 -20.12 -11.04
C GLU A 30 -33.79 -21.08 -9.84
N GLY A 31 -34.00 -20.50 -8.64
CA GLY A 31 -34.58 -21.17 -7.48
C GLY A 31 -33.74 -21.13 -6.19
N PRO A 32 -34.33 -21.10 -4.98
CA PRO A 32 -35.67 -20.65 -4.60
C PRO A 32 -35.64 -19.42 -3.66
N ARG A 33 -36.56 -18.48 -3.89
CA ARG A 33 -36.98 -17.50 -2.86
C ARG A 33 -37.97 -18.20 -1.95
N LEU A 34 -37.79 -18.06 -0.63
CA LEU A 34 -38.84 -17.80 0.38
C LEU A 34 -38.15 -17.70 1.75
N ALA A 35 -37.44 -16.59 1.97
CA ALA A 35 -37.12 -16.15 3.32
C ALA A 35 -38.35 -15.41 3.87
N ALA A 36 -38.93 -15.95 4.93
CA ALA A 36 -39.99 -15.31 5.69
C ALA A 36 -39.49 -13.98 6.25
N ALA A 37 -40.07 -12.88 5.77
CA ALA A 37 -39.83 -11.55 6.31
C ALA A 37 -40.53 -11.44 7.67
N ALA A 38 -39.77 -11.64 8.75
CA ALA A 38 -40.17 -11.20 10.08
C ALA A 38 -40.21 -9.66 10.07
N ARG A 39 -41.41 -9.09 9.91
CA ARG A 39 -41.66 -7.66 10.10
C ARG A 39 -41.52 -7.35 11.58
N LEU A 40 -40.32 -6.99 12.01
CA LEU A 40 -40.12 -6.28 13.27
C LEU A 40 -40.83 -4.92 13.15
N ALA A 41 -42.03 -4.85 13.71
CA ALA A 41 -42.75 -3.59 13.88
C ALA A 41 -41.96 -2.73 14.87
N LEU A 42 -41.09 -1.85 14.37
CA LEU A 42 -40.52 -0.79 15.18
C LEU A 42 -41.66 0.12 15.66
N PRO A 43 -41.74 0.42 16.97
CA PRO A 43 -42.77 1.30 17.48
C PRO A 43 -42.63 2.70 16.84
N PRO A 44 -43.73 3.34 16.42
CA PRO A 44 -43.71 4.63 15.72
C PRO A 44 -43.00 5.75 16.54
N ALA A 45 -42.92 5.58 17.86
CA ALA A 45 -42.17 6.48 18.74
C ALA A 45 -40.65 6.50 18.46
N LEU A 46 -40.05 5.39 18.04
CA LEU A 46 -38.60 5.34 17.74
C LEU A 46 -38.28 6.04 16.41
N LEU A 47 -39.22 5.98 15.46
CA LEU A 47 -39.13 6.65 14.17
C LEU A 47 -39.27 8.17 14.31
N ALA A 48 -40.16 8.63 15.19
CA ALA A 48 -40.28 10.04 15.54
C ALA A 48 -39.01 10.58 16.24
N LEU A 49 -38.38 9.79 17.11
CA LEU A 49 -37.14 10.19 17.79
C LEU A 49 -35.96 10.30 16.81
N LEU A 50 -35.85 9.37 15.85
CA LEU A 50 -34.81 9.42 14.81
C LEU A 50 -34.98 10.60 13.85
N VAL A 51 -36.22 10.95 13.49
CA VAL A 51 -36.51 12.16 12.69
C VAL A 51 -36.19 13.44 13.47
N LEU A 52 -36.46 13.47 14.79
CA LEU A 52 -36.13 14.63 15.62
C LEU A 52 -34.61 14.83 15.76
N PHE A 53 -33.83 13.74 15.86
CA PHE A 53 -32.36 13.83 15.86
C PHE A 53 -31.76 14.20 14.49
N ALA A 54 -32.42 13.84 13.38
CA ALA A 54 -32.01 14.25 12.04
C ALA A 54 -32.29 15.74 11.73
N LEU A 55 -33.19 16.38 12.47
CA LEU A 55 -33.53 17.80 12.34
C LEU A 55 -32.76 18.71 13.28
N LEU A 56 -31.99 18.16 14.22
CA LEU A 56 -31.02 18.98 14.96
C LEU A 56 -29.97 19.44 13.94
N PRO A 57 -29.80 20.76 13.73
CA PRO A 57 -28.73 21.25 12.86
C PRO A 57 -27.43 20.72 13.45
N GLY A 58 -26.82 19.76 12.74
CA GLY A 58 -25.51 19.24 13.09
C GLY A 58 -24.59 20.43 13.27
N CYS A 59 -23.92 20.52 14.41
CA CYS A 59 -22.92 21.55 14.64
C CYS A 59 -21.77 21.32 13.65
N ASP A 60 -21.94 21.83 12.44
CA ASP A 60 -20.90 21.89 11.43
C ASP A 60 -19.93 22.98 11.90
N ARG A 61 -19.02 22.58 12.80
CA ARG A 61 -17.91 23.44 13.25
C ARG A 61 -16.94 23.57 12.08
N LYS A 62 -17.30 24.42 11.12
CA LYS A 62 -16.35 24.89 10.11
C LYS A 62 -15.29 25.72 10.84
N PRO A 63 -13.99 25.34 10.80
CA PRO A 63 -12.95 26.16 11.38
C PRO A 63 -12.96 27.52 10.67
N GLN A 64 -13.26 28.58 11.41
CA GLN A 64 -13.10 29.94 10.93
C GLN A 64 -11.65 30.37 11.18
N LEU A 65 -10.96 30.73 10.10
CA LEU A 65 -9.69 31.44 10.18
C LEU A 65 -9.93 32.76 10.92
N VAL A 66 -9.35 32.89 12.12
CA VAL A 66 -9.31 34.17 12.84
C VAL A 66 -7.96 34.83 12.48
N PRO A 67 -7.94 35.92 11.69
CA PRO A 67 -6.71 36.59 11.32
C PRO A 67 -5.96 37.07 12.57
N ARG A 68 -4.64 36.92 12.59
CA ARG A 68 -3.79 37.53 13.63
C ARG A 68 -3.75 39.03 13.39
N GLY A 69 -4.63 39.79 14.06
CA GLY A 69 -4.57 41.25 14.06
C GLY A 69 -5.91 41.98 13.97
N SER A 70 -7.02 41.44 14.50
CA SER A 70 -8.29 42.18 14.56
C SER A 70 -8.28 43.40 15.48
N ASP A 71 -7.13 43.77 16.06
CA ASP A 71 -6.96 45.04 16.77
C ASP A 71 -6.74 46.16 15.75
N SER A 72 -7.86 46.83 15.47
CA SER A 72 -8.07 47.95 14.57
C SER A 72 -6.95 48.99 14.58
N THR A 73 -6.37 49.26 13.40
CA THR A 73 -5.97 50.57 12.81
C THR A 73 -4.74 50.48 11.89
N GLY A 74 -4.03 49.35 11.83
CA GLY A 74 -3.01 49.13 10.82
C GLY A 74 -3.62 48.57 9.53
N ALA A 75 -3.48 49.27 8.40
CA ALA A 75 -3.64 48.66 7.08
C ALA A 75 -2.56 47.60 6.90
N ALA A 76 -2.77 46.41 7.46
CA ALA A 76 -1.90 45.27 7.27
C ALA A 76 -1.94 44.91 5.78
N THR A 77 -0.79 45.02 5.10
CA THR A 77 -0.62 44.45 3.78
C THR A 77 -0.99 42.97 3.88
N ALA A 78 -2.08 42.56 3.22
CA ALA A 78 -2.58 41.18 3.29
C ALA A 78 -1.42 40.21 3.10
N ASP A 79 -1.15 39.36 4.10
CA ASP A 79 -0.07 38.40 3.99
C ASP A 79 -0.44 37.45 2.85
N SER A 80 0.46 37.30 1.87
CA SER A 80 0.31 36.37 0.75
C SER A 80 -0.23 34.99 1.16
N VAL A 81 0.12 34.51 2.36
CA VAL A 81 -0.38 33.25 2.92
C VAL A 81 -1.89 33.28 3.12
N GLU A 82 -2.43 34.34 3.74
CA GLU A 82 -3.87 34.46 4.02
C GLU A 82 -4.71 34.48 2.74
N ILE A 83 -4.23 35.17 1.70
CA ILE A 83 -4.89 35.20 0.38
C ILE A 83 -5.00 33.78 -0.20
N TYR A 84 -3.90 33.01 -0.15
CA TYR A 84 -3.92 31.64 -0.68
C TYR A 84 -4.78 30.70 0.16
N LEU A 85 -4.79 30.84 1.49
CA LEU A 85 -5.64 30.03 2.35
C LEU A 85 -7.14 30.28 2.11
N HIS A 86 -7.54 31.54 1.97
CA HIS A 86 -8.93 31.87 1.66
C HIS A 86 -9.34 31.33 0.28
N ALA A 87 -8.48 31.52 -0.73
CA ALA A 87 -8.72 30.98 -2.06
C ALA A 87 -8.79 29.44 -2.06
N GLY A 88 -7.93 28.76 -1.30
CA GLY A 88 -7.96 27.30 -1.14
C GLY A 88 -9.27 26.83 -0.51
N GLN A 89 -9.69 27.46 0.57
CA GLN A 89 -10.93 27.09 1.27
C GLN A 89 -12.19 27.29 0.40
N GLU A 90 -12.26 28.40 -0.34
CA GLU A 90 -13.33 28.65 -1.30
C GLU A 90 -13.39 27.55 -2.38
N ARG A 91 -12.24 27.12 -2.90
CA ARG A 91 -12.17 26.06 -3.91
C ARG A 91 -12.58 24.69 -3.37
N TRP A 92 -12.21 24.38 -2.13
CA TRP A 92 -12.70 23.20 -1.42
C TRP A 92 -14.23 23.21 -1.30
N ASP A 93 -14.82 24.35 -0.95
CA ASP A 93 -16.28 24.51 -0.82
C ASP A 93 -17.02 24.32 -2.16
N PHE A 94 -16.39 24.72 -3.28
CA PHE A 94 -16.94 24.52 -4.62
C PHE A 94 -16.65 23.13 -5.23
N GLY A 95 -15.88 22.28 -4.55
CA GLY A 95 -15.47 20.97 -5.07
C GLY A 95 -14.41 21.02 -6.17
N ASP A 96 -13.74 22.17 -6.37
CA ASP A 96 -12.62 22.33 -7.29
C ASP A 96 -11.31 21.94 -6.58
N VAL A 97 -11.17 20.63 -6.35
CA VAL A 97 -10.15 20.08 -5.45
C VAL A 97 -8.72 20.34 -5.93
N GLU A 98 -8.45 20.21 -7.23
CA GLU A 98 -7.10 20.41 -7.78
C GLU A 98 -6.62 21.85 -7.56
N SER A 99 -7.50 22.84 -7.81
CA SER A 99 -7.18 24.24 -7.57
C SER A 99 -7.02 24.53 -6.07
N ALA A 100 -7.87 23.93 -5.23
CA ALA A 100 -7.80 24.07 -3.79
C ALA A 100 -6.44 23.61 -3.24
N VAL A 101 -6.01 22.41 -3.63
CA VAL A 101 -4.70 21.87 -3.23
C VAL A 101 -3.56 22.73 -3.76
N ALA A 102 -3.63 23.21 -5.00
CA ALA A 102 -2.59 24.08 -5.54
C ALA A 102 -2.44 25.38 -4.74
N PHE A 103 -3.55 25.92 -4.21
CA PHE A 103 -3.51 27.07 -3.32
C PHE A 103 -2.94 26.73 -1.94
N ASP A 104 -3.36 25.61 -1.34
CA ASP A 104 -2.83 25.14 -0.06
C ASP A 104 -1.31 24.90 -0.13
N ALA A 105 -0.84 24.30 -1.23
CA ALA A 105 0.57 24.07 -1.47
C ALA A 105 1.37 25.37 -1.59
N ARG A 106 0.83 26.38 -2.26
CA ARG A 106 1.44 27.72 -2.36
C ARG A 106 1.45 28.45 -1.02
N ALA A 107 0.36 28.37 -0.25
CA ALA A 107 0.29 28.92 1.10
C ALA A 107 1.38 28.31 1.99
N LEU A 108 1.51 26.97 1.97
CA LEU A 108 2.54 26.25 2.70
C LEU A 108 3.94 26.67 2.25
N PHE A 109 4.21 26.71 0.94
CA PHE A 109 5.48 27.19 0.39
C PHE A 109 5.87 28.57 0.95
N HIS A 110 4.92 29.51 0.95
CA HIS A 110 5.15 30.87 1.45
C HIS A 110 5.37 30.97 2.95
N GLU A 111 4.87 30.00 3.72
CA GLU A 111 5.21 29.86 5.13
C GLU A 111 6.62 29.27 5.31
N LEU A 112 6.95 28.21 4.57
CA LEU A 112 8.23 27.49 4.72
C LEU A 112 9.45 28.33 4.33
N ARG A 113 9.34 29.24 3.34
CA ARG A 113 10.44 30.14 2.93
C ARG A 113 10.96 31.05 4.04
N ARG A 114 10.18 31.26 5.09
CA ARG A 114 10.56 32.09 6.26
C ARG A 114 11.21 31.25 7.37
N ARG A 115 11.41 29.95 7.15
CA ARG A 115 11.78 28.96 8.18
C ARG A 115 12.96 28.11 7.74
N LYS A 116 13.73 27.65 8.72
CA LYS A 116 14.78 26.64 8.48
C LYS A 116 14.15 25.27 8.16
N PRO A 117 14.76 24.47 7.27
CA PRO A 117 14.27 23.15 6.87
C PRO A 117 14.02 22.18 8.02
N SER A 118 14.84 22.23 9.07
CA SER A 118 14.68 21.40 10.27
C SER A 118 13.36 21.60 11.01
N GLY A 119 12.64 22.70 10.76
CA GLY A 119 11.32 22.99 11.33
C GLY A 119 10.14 22.81 10.36
N TRP A 120 10.38 22.38 9.12
CA TRP A 120 9.34 22.36 8.08
C TRP A 120 8.17 21.43 8.43
N GLU A 121 8.43 20.20 8.86
CA GLU A 121 7.36 19.23 9.15
C GLU A 121 6.41 19.73 10.24
N GLY A 122 6.96 20.17 11.38
CA GLY A 122 6.16 20.69 12.48
C GLY A 122 5.36 21.92 12.09
N ARG A 123 5.94 22.79 11.25
CA ARG A 123 5.24 23.98 10.76
C ARG A 123 4.14 23.64 9.77
N ALA A 124 4.42 22.74 8.82
CA ALA A 124 3.45 22.28 7.84
C ALA A 124 2.23 21.64 8.53
N ARG A 125 2.47 20.73 9.48
CA ARG A 125 1.40 20.11 10.28
C ARG A 125 0.56 21.17 11.00
N SER A 126 1.20 22.09 11.71
CA SER A 126 0.50 23.17 12.42
C SER A 126 -0.34 24.06 11.50
N LEU A 127 0.15 24.40 10.32
CA LEU A 127 -0.58 25.21 9.36
C LEU A 127 -1.79 24.44 8.80
N LEU A 128 -1.57 23.24 8.27
CA LEU A 128 -2.61 22.43 7.61
C LEU A 128 -3.69 21.99 8.59
N ASP A 129 -3.32 21.72 9.85
CA ASP A 129 -4.29 21.44 10.91
C ASP A 129 -5.16 22.64 11.26
N SER A 130 -4.58 23.85 11.27
CA SER A 130 -5.32 25.08 11.60
C SER A 130 -6.39 25.44 10.57
N ILE A 131 -6.20 25.03 9.32
CA ILE A 131 -7.12 25.28 8.20
C ILE A 131 -8.05 24.10 7.91
N GLY A 132 -7.93 23.01 8.67
CA GLY A 132 -8.79 21.85 8.50
C GLY A 132 -8.55 21.05 7.23
N VAL A 133 -7.36 21.13 6.63
CA VAL A 133 -6.99 20.35 5.43
C VAL A 133 -6.42 18.99 5.85
N GLY A 134 -6.82 17.92 5.16
CA GLY A 134 -6.28 16.58 5.38
C GLY A 134 -4.89 16.50 4.78
N SER A 135 -3.92 16.03 5.55
CA SER A 135 -2.56 15.86 5.03
C SER A 135 -1.80 14.70 5.68
N GLU A 136 -0.98 14.06 4.86
CA GLU A 136 0.11 13.18 5.31
C GLU A 136 1.42 13.88 5.00
N ILE A 137 2.36 13.86 5.94
CA ILE A 137 3.63 14.57 5.83
C ILE A 137 4.77 13.63 6.17
N ALA A 138 5.79 13.59 5.32
CA ALA A 138 7.05 12.90 5.58
C ALA A 138 8.20 13.84 5.23
N SER A 139 9.19 13.96 6.12
CA SER A 139 10.32 14.86 5.93
C SER A 139 11.67 14.17 6.10
N GLN A 140 12.66 14.75 5.44
CA GLN A 140 14.09 14.49 5.56
C GLN A 140 14.81 15.85 5.61
N PRO A 141 16.10 15.91 5.98
CA PRO A 141 16.85 17.15 5.86
C PRO A 141 16.72 17.75 4.46
N CYS A 142 16.25 19.00 4.39
CA CYS A 142 16.10 19.76 3.15
C CYS A 142 15.10 19.23 2.12
N VAL A 143 14.23 18.28 2.46
CA VAL A 143 13.15 17.82 1.57
C VAL A 143 11.95 17.28 2.37
N MET A 144 10.75 17.59 1.91
CA MET A 144 9.50 17.20 2.55
C MET A 144 8.45 16.86 1.49
N ALA A 145 7.77 15.73 1.66
CA ALA A 145 6.61 15.36 0.89
C ALA A 145 5.35 15.62 1.71
N VAL A 146 4.34 16.20 1.06
CA VAL A 146 3.01 16.43 1.63
C VAL A 146 1.98 15.87 0.67
N ASN A 147 1.13 15.00 1.17
CA ASN A 147 0.02 14.44 0.42
C ASN A 147 -1.28 15.04 0.93
N PHE A 148 -1.88 15.93 0.15
CA PHE A 148 -3.12 16.61 0.51
C PHE A 148 -4.32 15.72 0.20
N PHE A 149 -5.38 15.80 1.01
CA PHE A 149 -6.66 15.11 0.77
C PHE A 149 -7.81 15.82 1.50
N SER A 150 -9.04 15.54 1.07
CA SER A 150 -10.23 16.04 1.76
C SER A 150 -10.43 15.34 3.10
N ARG A 151 -10.62 16.08 4.21
CA ARG A 151 -10.94 15.46 5.51
C ARG A 151 -12.31 14.78 5.52
N SER A 152 -13.26 15.32 4.76
CA SER A 152 -14.62 14.76 4.67
C SER A 152 -14.66 13.52 3.78
N ASP A 153 -13.71 13.39 2.85
CA ASP A 153 -13.56 12.22 1.99
C ASP A 153 -12.08 11.88 1.75
N PRO A 154 -11.41 11.21 2.70
CA PRO A 154 -10.00 10.83 2.57
C PRO A 154 -9.73 9.82 1.45
N GLU A 155 -10.78 9.14 0.96
CA GLU A 155 -10.69 8.16 -0.13
C GLU A 155 -11.01 8.78 -1.50
N GLY A 156 -11.56 10.00 -1.52
CA GLY A 156 -11.94 10.74 -2.73
C GLY A 156 -10.77 11.21 -3.59
N GLY A 157 -9.56 11.06 -3.09
CA GLY A 157 -8.33 11.35 -3.81
C GLY A 157 -7.23 11.84 -2.89
N SER A 158 -6.03 11.89 -3.44
CA SER A 158 -4.88 12.49 -2.79
C SER A 158 -4.05 13.21 -3.83
N TRP A 159 -3.33 14.25 -3.42
CA TRP A 159 -2.58 15.13 -4.33
C TRP A 159 -1.20 15.41 -3.72
N PRO A 160 -0.16 14.66 -4.11
CA PRO A 160 1.16 14.77 -3.52
C PRO A 160 1.93 15.98 -4.08
N TYR A 161 2.61 16.68 -3.17
CA TYR A 161 3.56 17.74 -3.45
C TYR A 161 4.87 17.46 -2.74
N VAL A 162 5.97 17.93 -3.31
CA VAL A 162 7.29 17.91 -2.69
C VAL A 162 7.85 19.31 -2.58
N TYR A 163 8.50 19.56 -1.45
CA TYR A 163 9.19 20.79 -1.11
C TYR A 163 10.64 20.44 -0.84
N TRP A 164 11.59 21.19 -1.38
CA TRP A 164 13.01 20.93 -1.14
C TRP A 164 13.83 22.22 -1.11
N CYS A 165 15.01 22.17 -0.51
CA CYS A 165 15.91 23.31 -0.49
C CYS A 165 16.69 23.42 -1.78
N ASP A 166 16.87 24.66 -2.23
CA ASP A 166 17.71 25.01 -3.36
C ASP A 166 18.48 26.31 -3.05
N VAL A 167 19.38 26.73 -3.95
CA VAL A 167 20.19 27.95 -3.83
C VAL A 167 19.30 29.19 -3.66
N GLY A 168 18.17 29.23 -4.37
CA GLY A 168 17.19 30.33 -4.33
C GLY A 168 16.19 30.28 -3.16
N GLY A 169 16.33 29.33 -2.24
CA GLY A 169 15.36 29.07 -1.18
C GLY A 169 14.59 27.76 -1.41
N PRO A 170 13.47 27.54 -0.71
CA PRO A 170 12.67 26.35 -0.97
C PRO A 170 12.12 26.37 -2.40
N GLN A 171 11.87 25.19 -2.93
CA GLN A 171 11.14 24.92 -4.16
C GLN A 171 9.89 24.10 -3.84
N VAL A 172 8.92 24.09 -4.74
CA VAL A 172 7.70 23.29 -4.62
C VAL A 172 7.27 22.74 -5.98
N GLN A 173 6.83 21.48 -6.01
CA GLN A 173 6.32 20.83 -7.21
C GLN A 173 5.21 19.85 -6.86
N GLY A 174 4.16 19.80 -7.68
CA GLY A 174 3.19 18.70 -7.66
C GLY A 174 3.81 17.42 -8.24
N LEU A 175 3.43 16.28 -7.71
CA LEU A 175 3.94 14.98 -8.12
C LEU A 175 2.85 14.11 -8.74
N ASP A 176 3.26 13.17 -9.58
CA ASP A 176 2.42 12.05 -9.95
C ASP A 176 2.28 11.11 -8.75
N GLY A 177 1.05 10.71 -8.44
CA GLY A 177 0.78 9.83 -7.29
C GLY A 177 -0.62 9.99 -6.70
N SER A 178 -1.57 10.55 -7.46
CA SER A 178 -2.91 10.77 -6.95
C SER A 178 -3.62 9.48 -6.57
N GLY A 179 -4.37 9.50 -5.47
CA GLY A 179 -5.04 8.33 -4.91
C GLY A 179 -4.10 7.37 -4.16
N LEU A 180 -2.84 7.75 -3.96
CA LEU A 180 -1.89 7.02 -3.13
C LEU A 180 -1.76 7.67 -1.75
N ARG A 181 -1.52 6.84 -0.74
CA ARG A 181 -1.29 7.24 0.64
C ARG A 181 0.20 7.44 0.90
N LEU A 182 0.64 8.57 1.43
CA LEU A 182 2.05 8.79 1.75
C LEU A 182 2.43 8.03 3.02
N LEU A 183 3.44 7.17 2.92
CA LEU A 183 3.91 6.37 4.06
C LEU A 183 5.25 6.89 4.60
N LYS A 184 6.25 7.03 3.74
CA LYS A 184 7.62 7.40 4.12
C LYS A 184 8.34 8.17 3.01
N LEU A 185 9.37 8.90 3.40
CA LEU A 185 10.30 9.61 2.51
C LEU A 185 11.74 9.24 2.90
N ALA A 186 12.56 8.92 1.91
CA ALA A 186 14.01 8.90 2.00
C ALA A 186 14.58 9.83 0.92
N ALA A 187 15.74 10.41 1.16
CA ALA A 187 16.33 11.34 0.21
C ALA A 187 17.86 11.40 0.34
N HIS A 188 18.52 11.78 -0.75
CA HIS A 188 19.96 12.06 -0.76
C HIS A 188 20.26 13.26 -1.65
N GLY A 189 21.42 13.89 -1.43
CA GLY A 189 21.89 15.05 -2.21
C GLY A 189 21.23 16.40 -1.88
N PHE A 190 20.05 16.44 -1.25
CA PHE A 190 19.42 17.70 -0.85
C PHE A 190 20.14 18.39 0.30
N ARG A 191 20.37 19.69 0.18
CA ARG A 191 21.02 20.51 1.20
C ARG A 191 20.71 22.00 1.05
N GLU A 192 20.86 22.73 2.15
CA GLU A 192 20.79 24.20 2.14
C GLU A 192 21.90 24.77 1.23
N GLY A 193 21.53 25.68 0.34
CA GLY A 193 22.47 26.28 -0.62
C GLY A 193 22.79 25.41 -1.85
N GLY A 194 22.06 24.32 -2.07
CA GLY A 194 22.14 23.48 -3.27
C GLY A 194 23.32 22.50 -3.28
N PRO A 195 23.26 21.43 -4.10
CA PRO A 195 24.32 20.41 -4.23
C PRO A 195 25.64 21.03 -4.75
N PRO A 196 26.82 20.41 -4.47
CA PRO A 196 28.06 20.86 -5.09
C PRO A 196 28.08 20.42 -6.55
N ALA A 197 28.84 21.11 -7.40
CA ALA A 197 28.88 20.81 -8.83
C ALA A 197 29.27 19.35 -9.18
N ALA A 198 29.97 18.65 -8.28
CA ALA A 198 30.47 17.29 -8.47
C ALA A 198 29.69 16.18 -7.71
N ALA A 199 28.64 16.50 -6.95
CA ALA A 199 27.84 15.43 -6.33
C ALA A 199 26.86 14.81 -7.33
N PRO A 200 26.38 13.58 -7.06
CA PRO A 200 25.19 13.08 -7.73
C PRO A 200 24.00 14.06 -7.57
N PRO A 201 23.10 14.11 -8.56
CA PRO A 201 21.91 14.95 -8.48
C PRO A 201 21.06 14.55 -7.27
N PRO A 202 20.42 15.50 -6.57
CA PRO A 202 19.50 15.19 -5.49
C PRO A 202 18.34 14.32 -5.94
N GLU A 203 17.98 13.34 -5.12
CA GLU A 203 16.83 12.47 -5.36
C GLU A 203 16.01 12.22 -4.10
N ALA A 204 14.70 12.14 -4.27
CA ALA A 204 13.73 11.83 -3.24
C ALA A 204 12.99 10.53 -3.60
N ALA A 205 13.05 9.56 -2.70
CA ALA A 205 12.32 8.30 -2.80
C ALA A 205 11.13 8.35 -1.86
N ILE A 206 9.93 8.31 -2.45
CA ILE A 206 8.68 8.40 -1.71
C ILE A 206 7.99 7.04 -1.75
N LEU A 207 7.79 6.47 -0.56
CA LEU A 207 7.04 5.24 -0.40
C LEU A 207 5.58 5.59 -0.15
N TYR A 208 4.73 5.08 -1.02
CA TYR A 208 3.29 5.19 -0.95
C TYR A 208 2.64 3.84 -0.64
N GLY A 209 1.39 3.90 -0.17
CA GLY A 209 0.50 2.77 0.00
C GLY A 209 -0.75 2.94 -0.85
N ARG A 210 -1.13 1.91 -1.60
CA ARG A 210 -2.42 1.82 -2.30
C ARG A 210 -3.32 0.85 -1.55
N ARG A 211 -4.54 1.24 -1.22
CA ARG A 211 -5.51 0.32 -0.62
C ARG A 211 -5.88 -0.78 -1.63
N ALA A 212 -5.80 -2.05 -1.24
CA ALA A 212 -6.11 -3.19 -2.09
C ALA A 212 -6.71 -4.33 -1.28
N GLY A 213 -8.02 -4.59 -1.48
CA GLY A 213 -8.74 -5.63 -0.74
C GLY A 213 -8.66 -5.41 0.76
N ALA A 214 -8.10 -6.39 1.49
CA ALA A 214 -7.96 -6.36 2.94
C ALA A 214 -6.68 -5.66 3.44
N GLY A 215 -5.82 -5.13 2.56
CA GLY A 215 -4.55 -4.54 2.98
C GLY A 215 -4.06 -3.38 2.13
N VAL A 216 -2.78 -3.06 2.29
CA VAL A 216 -2.07 -1.99 1.58
C VAL A 216 -1.04 -2.59 0.64
N THR A 217 -0.96 -2.10 -0.58
CA THR A 217 0.09 -2.46 -1.54
C THR A 217 1.10 -1.31 -1.60
N PRO A 218 2.37 -1.53 -1.20
CA PRO A 218 3.38 -0.49 -1.30
C PRO A 218 3.70 -0.18 -2.76
N VAL A 219 3.98 1.10 -3.04
CA VAL A 219 4.47 1.61 -4.32
C VAL A 219 5.60 2.60 -4.03
N LEU A 220 6.74 2.43 -4.67
CA LEU A 220 7.87 3.36 -4.56
C LEU A 220 7.95 4.21 -5.82
N LEU A 221 8.01 5.54 -5.64
CA LEU A 221 8.32 6.49 -6.71
C LEU A 221 9.59 7.26 -6.34
N VAL A 222 10.58 7.25 -7.23
CA VAL A 222 11.84 7.98 -7.05
C VAL A 222 11.88 9.16 -8.01
N TRP A 223 12.15 10.33 -7.46
CA TRP A 223 12.20 11.59 -8.18
C TRP A 223 13.61 12.16 -8.11
N GLY A 224 14.24 12.40 -9.26
CA GLY A 224 15.59 12.95 -9.35
C GLY A 224 15.59 14.32 -10.03
N GLN A 225 16.52 15.20 -9.63
CA GLN A 225 16.71 16.48 -10.32
C GLN A 225 17.44 16.26 -11.65
N ALA A 226 16.89 16.80 -12.75
CA ALA A 226 17.51 16.71 -14.07
C ALA A 226 18.77 17.59 -14.24
N GLY A 227 19.06 18.46 -13.27
CA GLY A 227 20.18 19.39 -13.22
C GLY A 227 20.14 20.22 -11.92
N PRO A 228 21.14 21.08 -11.65
CA PRO A 228 21.26 21.78 -10.36
C PRO A 228 20.03 22.59 -9.94
N GLU A 229 19.33 23.20 -10.91
CA GLU A 229 18.13 24.03 -10.69
C GLU A 229 16.90 23.44 -11.43
N GLY A 230 16.97 22.17 -11.80
CA GLY A 230 15.93 21.51 -12.59
C GLY A 230 14.73 21.07 -11.73
N PRO A 231 13.54 20.92 -12.34
CA PRO A 231 12.42 20.26 -11.68
C PRO A 231 12.76 18.80 -11.38
N LEU A 232 12.09 18.25 -10.38
CA LEU A 232 12.15 16.83 -10.07
C LEU A 232 11.40 16.04 -11.14
N ARG A 233 12.04 14.99 -11.66
CA ARG A 233 11.46 14.07 -12.65
C ARG A 233 11.40 12.67 -12.09
N LEU A 234 10.35 11.93 -12.43
CA LEU A 234 10.22 10.54 -12.05
C LEU A 234 11.32 9.73 -12.76
N VAL A 235 12.23 9.13 -11.99
CA VAL A 235 13.35 8.33 -12.50
C VAL A 235 13.14 6.83 -12.29
N GLN A 236 12.37 6.44 -11.28
CA GLN A 236 12.07 5.04 -11.02
C GLN A 236 10.69 4.85 -10.39
N THR A 237 10.03 3.76 -10.79
CA THR A 237 8.80 3.28 -10.17
C THR A 237 8.96 1.80 -9.82
N LEU A 238 8.79 1.44 -8.55
CA LEU A 238 8.64 0.05 -8.13
C LEU A 238 7.21 -0.20 -7.69
N GLY A 239 6.50 -0.99 -8.51
CA GLY A 239 5.11 -1.34 -8.28
C GLY A 239 4.93 -2.61 -7.41
N PRO A 240 3.67 -3.09 -7.30
CA PRO A 240 3.33 -4.29 -6.55
C PRO A 240 4.11 -5.52 -6.98
N ASP A 241 4.38 -5.66 -8.28
CA ASP A 241 5.09 -6.82 -8.84
C ASP A 241 6.57 -6.85 -8.43
N SER A 242 7.17 -5.67 -8.22
CA SER A 242 8.54 -5.54 -7.73
C SER A 242 8.62 -5.64 -6.21
N LEU A 243 7.67 -5.00 -5.50
CA LEU A 243 7.71 -4.87 -4.04
C LEU A 243 7.05 -6.03 -3.30
N GLY A 244 6.28 -6.88 -3.99
CA GLY A 244 5.78 -8.15 -3.47
C GLY A 244 4.29 -8.25 -3.15
N GLY A 245 3.43 -7.39 -3.71
CA GLY A 245 1.99 -7.43 -3.48
C GLY A 245 1.55 -6.73 -2.20
N ILE A 246 0.65 -7.32 -1.42
CA ILE A 246 0.04 -6.65 -0.25
C ILE A 246 0.93 -6.81 0.98
N GLY A 247 1.16 -5.71 1.72
CA GLY A 247 1.89 -5.69 2.97
C GLY A 247 2.35 -4.30 3.36
N SER A 248 3.61 -4.20 3.80
CA SER A 248 4.21 -2.97 4.31
C SER A 248 5.58 -2.71 3.67
N GLY A 249 6.01 -1.46 3.71
CA GLY A 249 7.37 -1.07 3.37
C GLY A 249 7.88 0.02 4.30
N GLN A 250 9.19 0.07 4.49
CA GLN A 250 9.86 1.10 5.28
C GLN A 250 11.27 1.33 4.75
N PHE A 251 11.78 2.55 4.95
CA PHE A 251 13.20 2.82 4.75
C PHE A 251 13.96 2.54 6.06
N GLU A 252 15.04 1.78 5.93
CA GLU A 252 16.08 1.64 6.94
C GLU A 252 17.26 2.52 6.51
N SER A 253 17.87 3.25 7.45
CA SER A 253 19.09 4.02 7.19
C SER A 253 20.19 3.46 8.06
N PRO A 254 20.91 2.41 7.61
CA PRO A 254 22.17 2.03 8.23
C PRO A 254 23.09 3.24 8.16
N ALA A 255 23.84 3.52 9.22
CA ALA A 255 24.62 4.74 9.37
C ALA A 255 25.55 5.06 8.18
N ASP A 256 25.95 4.04 7.40
CA ASP A 256 27.06 4.15 6.45
C ASP A 256 26.78 3.67 5.01
N THR A 257 25.60 3.13 4.67
CA THR A 257 25.39 2.42 3.37
C THR A 257 24.30 3.00 2.48
N GLY A 258 23.79 4.20 2.80
CA GLY A 258 22.63 4.78 2.13
C GLY A 258 21.31 4.14 2.57
N ALA A 259 20.18 4.66 2.09
CA ALA A 259 18.89 4.13 2.49
C ALA A 259 18.63 2.76 1.86
N VAL A 260 18.08 1.85 2.66
CA VAL A 260 17.63 0.52 2.24
C VAL A 260 16.11 0.49 2.35
N LEU A 261 15.41 0.21 1.25
CA LEU A 261 13.98 -0.05 1.31
C LEU A 261 13.79 -1.51 1.71
N VAL A 262 12.99 -1.75 2.74
CA VAL A 262 12.58 -3.08 3.16
C VAL A 262 11.09 -3.19 3.00
N THR A 263 10.65 -4.16 2.20
CA THR A 263 9.24 -4.51 2.09
C THR A 263 8.98 -5.85 2.75
N ARG A 264 7.86 -5.95 3.45
CA ARG A 264 7.36 -7.20 4.02
C ARG A 264 5.93 -7.38 3.51
N THR A 265 5.78 -8.27 2.54
CA THR A 265 4.52 -8.50 1.85
C THR A 265 4.13 -9.97 1.92
N TYR A 266 2.84 -10.27 1.82
CA TYR A 266 2.42 -11.66 1.82
C TYR A 266 2.31 -12.21 0.40
N ARG A 267 2.66 -13.48 0.26
CA ARG A 267 2.56 -14.29 -0.93
C ARG A 267 1.35 -15.21 -0.80
N PRO A 268 0.35 -15.12 -1.69
CA PRO A 268 -0.79 -16.04 -1.67
C PRO A 268 -0.32 -17.50 -1.79
N ALA A 269 -0.75 -18.36 -0.88
CA ALA A 269 -0.44 -19.78 -0.90
C ALA A 269 -1.40 -20.55 -1.82
N ARG A 270 -0.85 -21.37 -2.74
CA ARG A 270 -1.69 -22.10 -3.70
C ARG A 270 -2.48 -23.19 -2.98
N GLY A 271 -3.79 -23.22 -3.18
CA GLY A 271 -4.68 -24.19 -2.53
C GLY A 271 -5.08 -23.80 -1.11
N PHE A 272 -4.79 -22.57 -0.69
CA PHE A 272 -5.27 -21.98 0.55
C PHE A 272 -6.32 -20.89 0.27
N ASP A 273 -7.37 -20.87 1.09
CA ASP A 273 -8.36 -19.80 1.16
C ASP A 273 -8.00 -18.90 2.36
N GLU A 274 -7.30 -17.81 2.08
CA GLU A 274 -6.73 -16.93 3.08
C GLU A 274 -7.67 -15.74 3.37
N CYS A 275 -8.04 -15.57 4.63
CA CYS A 275 -8.76 -14.38 5.07
C CYS A 275 -7.78 -13.23 5.37
N GLY A 276 -8.22 -11.97 5.30
CA GLY A 276 -7.35 -10.81 5.51
C GLY A 276 -6.75 -10.67 6.92
N THR A 277 -7.25 -11.41 7.90
CA THR A 277 -6.74 -11.46 9.29
C THR A 277 -6.05 -12.78 9.63
N CYS A 278 -5.98 -13.69 8.67
CA CYS A 278 -5.36 -14.99 8.85
C CYS A 278 -3.83 -14.85 8.76
N PRO A 279 -3.06 -15.74 9.40
CA PRO A 279 -1.65 -15.88 9.11
C PRO A 279 -1.40 -16.09 7.61
N HIS A 280 -0.36 -15.45 7.07
CA HIS A 280 0.05 -15.58 5.67
C HIS A 280 1.53 -15.92 5.55
N VAL A 281 1.94 -16.39 4.36
CA VAL A 281 3.36 -16.53 4.02
C VAL A 281 3.94 -15.16 3.69
N TYR A 282 4.81 -14.63 4.53
CA TYR A 282 5.44 -13.33 4.29
C TYR A 282 6.78 -13.48 3.59
N VAL A 283 7.04 -12.63 2.60
CA VAL A 283 8.32 -12.45 1.95
C VAL A 283 8.84 -11.06 2.29
N THR A 284 10.06 -11.02 2.79
CA THR A 284 10.81 -9.78 3.02
C THR A 284 11.76 -9.57 1.84
N ARG A 285 11.66 -8.40 1.22
CA ARG A 285 12.59 -7.95 0.17
C ARG A 285 13.38 -6.75 0.66
N ARG A 286 14.67 -6.72 0.38
CA ARG A 286 15.55 -5.59 0.68
C ARG A 286 16.07 -5.02 -0.63
N PHE A 287 15.96 -3.72 -0.77
CA PHE A 287 16.43 -2.98 -1.92
C PHE A 287 17.47 -1.96 -1.49
N HIS A 288 18.66 -2.01 -2.08
CA HIS A 288 19.70 -1.02 -1.85
C HIS A 288 19.48 0.16 -2.81
N TRP A 289 19.55 1.39 -2.30
CA TRP A 289 19.52 2.58 -3.15
C TRP A 289 20.92 2.87 -3.70
N GLY A 290 21.16 2.46 -4.94
CA GLY A 290 22.39 2.69 -5.67
C GLY A 290 22.27 3.83 -6.69
N PRO A 291 23.33 4.04 -7.52
CA PRO A 291 23.35 5.09 -8.53
C PRO A 291 22.31 4.96 -9.64
N GLN A 292 21.72 3.77 -9.83
CA GLN A 292 20.67 3.49 -10.82
C GLN A 292 19.28 3.39 -10.18
N GLY A 293 19.15 3.80 -8.90
CA GLY A 293 17.93 3.65 -8.11
C GLY A 293 17.97 2.44 -7.19
N PHE A 294 16.79 1.97 -6.79
CA PHE A 294 16.62 0.83 -5.90
C PHE A 294 16.78 -0.49 -6.64
N GLU A 295 17.70 -1.32 -6.18
CA GLU A 295 17.98 -2.66 -6.72
C GLU A 295 17.71 -3.72 -5.65
N LEU A 296 17.03 -4.82 -6.02
CA LEU A 296 16.77 -5.93 -5.11
C LEU A 296 18.09 -6.63 -4.77
N VAL A 297 18.45 -6.63 -3.48
CA VAL A 297 19.70 -7.24 -2.99
C VAL A 297 19.47 -8.49 -2.14
N ASP A 298 18.27 -8.65 -1.58
CA ASP A 298 17.91 -9.82 -0.77
C ASP A 298 16.41 -10.05 -0.85
N GLU A 299 16.01 -11.32 -0.97
CA GLU A 299 14.63 -11.76 -0.89
C GLU A 299 14.58 -13.03 -0.05
N ARG A 300 13.82 -12.98 1.06
CA ARG A 300 13.70 -14.09 2.00
C ARG A 300 12.29 -14.25 2.47
N GLU A 301 11.80 -15.47 2.47
CA GLU A 301 10.57 -15.79 3.16
C GLU A 301 10.80 -15.71 4.68
N THR A 302 9.86 -15.11 5.42
CA THR A 302 9.88 -15.07 6.88
C THR A 302 9.42 -16.42 7.44
N PRO A 303 10.29 -17.17 8.15
CA PRO A 303 9.90 -18.45 8.71
C PRO A 303 8.77 -18.32 9.72
N SER A 304 7.76 -19.19 9.62
CA SER A 304 6.64 -19.25 10.56
C SER A 304 6.02 -20.64 10.60
N PRO A 305 5.25 -20.99 11.66
CA PRO A 305 4.41 -22.17 11.70
C PRO A 305 3.49 -22.29 10.47
N TYR A 306 2.80 -21.20 10.11
CA TYR A 306 1.91 -21.17 8.95
C TYR A 306 2.66 -21.46 7.64
N ALA A 307 3.77 -20.77 7.39
CA ALA A 307 4.57 -20.99 6.19
C ALA A 307 5.07 -22.43 6.10
N SER A 308 5.51 -23.02 7.22
CA SER A 308 5.97 -24.41 7.25
C SER A 308 4.86 -25.39 6.94
N PHE A 309 3.62 -25.12 7.39
CA PHE A 309 2.46 -25.90 7.00
C PHE A 309 2.12 -25.77 5.52
N VAL A 310 2.15 -24.55 4.96
CA VAL A 310 1.93 -24.32 3.53
C VAL A 310 2.93 -25.12 2.71
N HIS A 311 4.23 -25.01 3.00
CA HIS A 311 5.27 -25.77 2.30
C HIS A 311 5.12 -27.27 2.43
N PHE A 312 4.67 -27.75 3.61
CA PHE A 312 4.40 -29.16 3.82
C PHE A 312 3.27 -29.65 2.91
N ILE A 313 2.16 -28.91 2.83
CA ILE A 313 1.05 -29.24 1.94
C ILE A 313 1.45 -29.16 0.47
N GLU A 314 2.27 -28.17 0.08
CA GLU A 314 2.80 -28.06 -1.28
C GLU A 314 3.69 -29.26 -1.63
N ALA A 315 4.61 -29.65 -0.75
CA ALA A 315 5.46 -30.83 -0.91
C ALA A 315 4.64 -32.12 -1.03
N MET A 316 3.65 -32.31 -0.14
CA MET A 316 2.73 -33.45 -0.19
C MET A 316 1.93 -33.48 -1.50
N SER A 317 1.48 -32.32 -1.99
CA SER A 317 0.73 -32.19 -3.25
C SER A 317 1.58 -32.46 -4.48
N ALA A 318 2.88 -32.18 -4.40
CA ALA A 318 3.87 -32.50 -5.43
C ALA A 318 4.40 -33.94 -5.33
N SER A 319 3.96 -34.72 -4.33
CA SER A 319 4.52 -36.05 -3.99
C SER A 319 6.03 -36.02 -3.67
N ASP A 320 6.54 -34.87 -3.21
CA ASP A 320 7.91 -34.72 -2.74
C ASP A 320 8.01 -35.09 -1.25
N LEU A 321 8.07 -36.40 -0.99
CA LEU A 321 8.10 -36.93 0.36
C LEU A 321 9.38 -36.54 1.11
N LEU A 322 10.51 -36.38 0.42
CA LEU A 322 11.76 -35.97 1.06
C LEU A 322 11.66 -34.55 1.61
N GLN A 323 11.08 -33.62 0.85
CA GLN A 323 10.83 -32.26 1.33
C GLN A 323 9.81 -32.24 2.47
N ALA A 324 8.73 -33.03 2.38
CA ALA A 324 7.75 -33.15 3.45
C ALA A 324 8.36 -33.70 4.76
N MET A 325 9.28 -34.67 4.66
CA MET A 325 10.02 -35.21 5.80
C MET A 325 10.94 -34.15 6.45
N ARG A 326 11.60 -33.29 5.66
CA ARG A 326 12.43 -32.19 6.21
C ARG A 326 11.61 -31.18 7.02
N LEU A 327 10.36 -30.97 6.62
CA LEU A 327 9.40 -30.08 7.29
C LEU A 327 8.67 -30.76 8.47
N SER A 328 8.99 -32.01 8.77
CA SER A 328 8.40 -32.78 9.87
C SER A 328 9.44 -33.08 10.96
N ALA A 329 8.99 -33.16 12.21
CA ALA A 329 9.87 -33.57 13.31
C ALA A 329 10.22 -35.06 13.23
N ASP A 330 9.24 -35.88 12.80
CA ASP A 330 9.28 -37.33 12.74
C ASP A 330 8.65 -37.83 11.41
N PRO A 331 9.22 -38.86 10.73
CA PRO A 331 8.67 -39.43 9.51
C PRO A 331 7.19 -39.89 9.59
N SER A 332 6.73 -40.32 10.77
CA SER A 332 5.34 -40.76 10.99
C SER A 332 4.31 -39.65 10.75
N VAL A 333 4.70 -38.38 10.82
CA VAL A 333 3.84 -37.24 10.45
C VAL A 333 3.49 -37.30 8.97
N VAL A 334 4.47 -37.56 8.10
CA VAL A 334 4.27 -37.68 6.66
C VAL A 334 3.36 -38.88 6.34
N GLU A 335 3.65 -40.03 6.95
CA GLU A 335 2.85 -41.25 6.76
C GLU A 335 1.39 -41.04 7.17
N ARG A 336 1.14 -40.45 8.36
CA ARG A 336 -0.22 -40.11 8.81
C ARG A 336 -0.90 -39.12 7.85
N ALA A 337 -0.18 -38.10 7.38
CA ALA A 337 -0.73 -37.12 6.44
C ALA A 337 -1.08 -37.75 5.08
N MET A 338 -0.29 -38.72 4.61
CA MET A 338 -0.58 -39.51 3.42
C MET A 338 -1.83 -40.37 3.60
N GLN A 339 -1.98 -41.04 4.74
CA GLN A 339 -3.17 -41.83 5.07
C GLN A 339 -4.44 -40.98 5.10
N ARG A 340 -4.33 -39.71 5.53
CA ARG A 340 -5.42 -38.71 5.49
C ARG A 340 -5.57 -38.03 4.12
N GLY A 341 -4.76 -38.42 3.14
CA GLY A 341 -4.84 -37.91 1.77
C GLY A 341 -4.52 -36.43 1.64
N TRP A 342 -3.69 -35.84 2.51
CA TRP A 342 -3.37 -34.40 2.46
C TRP A 342 -2.69 -33.97 1.16
N GLY A 343 -1.92 -34.87 0.51
CA GLY A 343 -1.28 -34.63 -0.78
C GLY A 343 -2.17 -34.82 -2.01
N ARG A 344 -3.44 -35.22 -1.84
CA ARG A 344 -4.37 -35.36 -2.96
C ARG A 344 -4.92 -33.97 -3.33
N ARG A 345 -5.01 -33.68 -4.64
CA ARG A 345 -5.78 -32.52 -5.14
C ARG A 345 -7.18 -32.58 -4.53
N GLY A 346 -7.55 -31.54 -3.79
CA GLY A 346 -8.77 -31.56 -2.98
C GLY A 346 -9.25 -30.16 -2.63
N LEU A 347 -10.06 -30.10 -1.58
CA LEU A 347 -10.64 -28.88 -1.06
C LEU A 347 -9.55 -27.92 -0.54
N PRO A 348 -9.77 -26.61 -0.62
CA PRO A 348 -8.80 -25.63 -0.15
C PRO A 348 -8.58 -25.78 1.35
N TRP A 349 -7.34 -25.51 1.75
CA TRP A 349 -6.95 -25.37 3.15
C TRP A 349 -7.28 -23.97 3.65
N ARG A 350 -7.64 -23.84 4.92
CA ARG A 350 -7.87 -22.55 5.56
C ARG A 350 -7.47 -22.64 7.02
N VAL A 351 -6.71 -21.69 7.51
CA VAL A 351 -6.42 -21.58 8.96
C VAL A 351 -7.66 -21.08 9.72
N ALA A 352 -7.83 -21.53 10.96
CA ALA A 352 -8.89 -21.03 11.82
C ALA A 352 -8.74 -19.50 12.00
N PRO A 353 -9.84 -18.73 11.93
CA PRO A 353 -9.80 -17.28 12.18
C PRO A 353 -9.16 -16.95 13.53
N ALA A 354 -8.60 -15.74 13.65
CA ALA A 354 -7.96 -15.23 14.87
C ALA A 354 -6.76 -16.07 15.38
N THR A 355 -6.22 -16.99 14.57
CA THR A 355 -4.99 -17.72 14.94
C THR A 355 -3.79 -16.77 14.88
N ASN A 356 -2.99 -16.73 15.94
CA ASN A 356 -1.74 -15.99 15.97
C ASN A 356 -0.71 -16.66 15.02
N ALA A 357 -0.05 -15.86 14.17
CA ALA A 357 0.93 -16.34 13.20
C ALA A 357 2.16 -17.04 13.82
N GLY A 358 2.50 -16.74 15.07
CA GLY A 358 3.58 -17.38 15.83
C GLY A 358 3.13 -18.50 16.77
N ALA A 359 1.87 -18.94 16.69
CA ALA A 359 1.36 -19.98 17.58
C ALA A 359 2.05 -21.33 17.31
N ARG A 360 2.53 -21.99 18.37
CA ARG A 360 3.04 -23.37 18.31
C ARG A 360 1.96 -24.39 17.96
N GLN A 361 0.69 -24.01 18.08
CA GLN A 361 -0.43 -24.86 17.73
C GLN A 361 -1.41 -24.04 16.90
N MET A 362 -1.80 -24.58 15.75
CA MET A 362 -2.75 -23.93 14.84
C MET A 362 -3.81 -24.93 14.39
N THR A 363 -5.03 -24.46 14.17
CA THR A 363 -6.11 -25.29 13.61
C THR A 363 -6.26 -24.96 12.13
N PHE A 364 -6.24 -25.99 11.29
CA PHE A 364 -6.45 -25.89 9.85
C PHE A 364 -7.70 -26.67 9.44
N PHE A 365 -8.49 -26.05 8.60
CA PHE A 365 -9.66 -26.63 7.94
C PHE A 365 -9.28 -27.06 6.54
N ARG A 366 -9.83 -28.19 6.10
CA ARG A 366 -9.78 -28.62 4.70
C ARG A 366 -11.20 -28.82 4.22
N GLY A 367 -11.65 -27.93 3.36
CA GLY A 367 -13.06 -27.86 2.98
C GLY A 367 -14.01 -27.62 4.17
N SER A 368 -15.23 -28.16 4.06
CA SER A 368 -16.31 -27.96 5.03
C SER A 368 -16.31 -28.93 6.20
N GLU A 369 -15.69 -30.10 6.05
CA GLU A 369 -15.86 -31.22 6.99
C GLU A 369 -14.62 -31.51 7.84
N GLU A 370 -13.42 -31.27 7.30
CA GLU A 370 -12.19 -31.67 7.97
C GLU A 370 -11.59 -30.52 8.77
N ALA A 371 -11.08 -30.85 9.96
CA ALA A 371 -10.32 -29.94 10.80
C ALA A 371 -9.17 -30.69 11.49
N TYR A 372 -8.00 -30.07 11.47
CA TYR A 372 -6.76 -30.63 11.99
C TYR A 372 -6.09 -29.61 12.91
N ARG A 373 -5.75 -30.05 14.11
CA ARG A 373 -4.89 -29.31 15.03
C ARG A 373 -3.46 -29.74 14.75
N VAL A 374 -2.61 -28.80 14.40
CA VAL A 374 -1.22 -29.04 14.00
C VAL A 374 -0.30 -28.34 14.98
N HIS A 375 0.68 -29.07 15.51
CA HIS A 375 1.68 -28.55 16.43
C HIS A 375 3.04 -28.40 15.76
N PHE A 376 3.71 -27.29 16.07
CA PHE A 376 4.95 -26.85 15.47
C PHE A 376 6.03 -26.68 16.52
N GLU A 377 7.25 -27.06 16.13
CA GLU A 377 8.45 -26.89 16.94
C GLU A 377 9.50 -26.09 16.16
N PRO A 378 10.26 -25.20 16.82
CA PRO A 378 11.37 -24.51 16.18
C PRO A 378 12.50 -25.50 15.86
N ARG A 379 13.11 -25.37 14.68
CA ARG A 379 14.28 -26.14 14.25
C ARG A 379 15.25 -25.22 13.52
N GLY A 380 16.34 -24.83 14.18
CA GLY A 380 17.22 -23.78 13.69
C GLY A 380 16.45 -22.48 13.53
N ASP A 381 16.57 -21.85 12.35
CA ASP A 381 15.82 -20.62 12.00
C ASP A 381 14.39 -20.90 11.48
N GLY A 382 13.98 -22.17 11.43
CA GLY A 382 12.72 -22.61 10.84
C GLY A 382 11.74 -23.23 11.83
N TRP A 383 10.62 -23.73 11.30
CA TRP A 383 9.60 -24.47 12.03
C TRP A 383 9.34 -25.82 11.35
N VAL A 384 9.01 -26.82 12.15
CA VAL A 384 8.64 -28.16 11.66
C VAL A 384 7.37 -28.65 12.31
N ILE A 385 6.62 -29.49 11.61
CA ILE A 385 5.41 -30.13 12.12
C ILE A 385 5.81 -31.30 13.01
N SER A 386 5.51 -31.20 14.29
CA SER A 386 5.83 -32.25 15.27
C SER A 386 4.76 -33.33 15.36
N TRP A 387 3.49 -32.92 15.36
CA TRP A 387 2.35 -33.81 15.32
C TRP A 387 1.11 -33.07 14.82
N PHE A 388 0.08 -33.83 14.47
CA PHE A 388 -1.26 -33.30 14.22
C PHE A 388 -2.31 -34.33 14.62
N ASP A 389 -3.51 -33.84 14.94
CA ASP A 389 -4.68 -34.66 15.24
C ASP A 389 -5.95 -34.07 14.61
N THR A 390 -6.94 -34.91 14.36
CA THR A 390 -8.28 -34.45 13.97
C THR A 390 -8.94 -33.71 15.13
N THR A 391 -9.59 -32.58 14.85
CA THR A 391 -10.30 -31.77 15.84
C THR A 391 -11.70 -31.42 15.35
N SER A 392 -12.56 -30.88 16.20
CA SER A 392 -13.82 -30.25 15.78
C SER A 392 -13.56 -28.87 15.17
N ARG A 393 -14.48 -28.41 14.31
CA ARG A 393 -14.50 -27.04 13.77
C ARG A 393 -14.92 -25.96 14.78
N VAL A 394 -15.33 -26.37 15.98
CA VAL A 394 -15.64 -25.45 17.09
C VAL A 394 -14.33 -24.82 17.55
N VAL A 395 -14.16 -23.54 17.22
CA VAL A 395 -13.11 -22.70 17.81
C VAL A 395 -13.62 -22.36 19.21
N VAL A 396 -12.95 -22.90 20.23
CA VAL A 396 -13.18 -22.46 21.62
C VAL A 396 -12.31 -21.23 21.80
N ASP A 397 -12.96 -20.07 21.97
CA ASP A 397 -12.29 -18.79 22.22
C ASP A 397 -11.46 -18.81 23.51
#